data_AF-A0A6A6DGF1-F1
#
_entry.id   AF-A0A6A6DGF1-F1
#
_cell.length_a   1.000
_cell.length_b   1.000
_cell.length_c   1.000
_cell.angle_alpha   90.00
_cell.angle_beta   90.00
_cell.angle_gamma   90.00
#
_symmetry.space_group_name_H-M   'P 1'
#
loop_
_entity.id
_entity.type
_entity.pdbx_description
1 polymer ?
#
loop_
_entity_poly.entity_id
_entity_poly.type
_entity_poly.pdbx_seq_one_letter_code
_entity_poly.pdbx_strand_id
1 'polypeptide(L)'
;SVNEIKKMCWPAYSPDVNACEHPWPWIRRHITKNDYVSHDEEQCRIQWARVWHVIPQKQMDKWIDRIPDVIRQIIKYKGDNCFHDG
;
A
#
# COMPACT_ATOMS: atom_id res chain seq x y z
N SER A 1 -16.82 8.52 -20.44
CA SER A 1 -15.48 8.83 -21.00
C SER A 1 -14.52 8.99 -19.83
N VAL A 2 -13.31 8.44 -19.88
CA VAL A 2 -12.30 8.47 -18.79
C VAL A 2 -11.78 9.91 -18.51
N ASN A 3 -12.30 10.90 -19.23
CA ASN A 3 -11.80 12.28 -19.27
C ASN A 3 -12.22 13.16 -18.07
N GLU A 4 -13.02 12.68 -17.11
CA GLU A 4 -13.47 13.47 -15.95
C GLU A 4 -12.79 13.09 -14.63
N ILE A 5 -11.76 12.23 -14.66
CA ILE A 5 -10.99 11.88 -13.46
C ILE A 5 -10.05 13.04 -13.11
N LYS A 6 -10.30 13.68 -11.96
CA LYS A 6 -9.36 14.65 -11.38
C LYS A 6 -8.09 13.93 -10.94
N LYS A 7 -6.99 14.21 -11.63
CA LYS A 7 -5.67 13.70 -11.28
C LYS A 7 -5.13 14.46 -10.06
N MET A 8 -4.57 13.72 -9.11
CA MET A 8 -3.85 14.31 -7.99
C MET A 8 -2.41 14.65 -8.43
N CYS A 9 -1.85 15.74 -7.90
CA CYS A 9 -0.43 16.03 -8.03
C CYS A 9 0.35 15.05 -7.15
N TRP A 10 1.20 14.23 -7.78
CA TRP A 10 1.98 13.21 -7.09
C TRP A 10 3.47 13.54 -7.12
N PRO A 11 4.14 13.68 -5.95
CA PRO A 11 5.59 13.87 -5.92
C PRO A 11 6.33 12.59 -6.33
N ALA A 12 7.43 12.74 -7.08
CA ALA A 12 8.28 11.61 -7.41
C ALA A 12 8.87 10.96 -6.14
N TYR A 13 9.23 9.67 -6.23
CA TYR A 13 9.88 8.92 -5.14
C TYR A 13 9.16 8.94 -3.79
N SER A 14 7.83 9.10 -3.80
CA SER A 14 7.03 9.20 -2.57
C SER A 14 6.04 8.04 -2.44
N PRO A 15 6.51 6.82 -2.12
CA PRO A 15 5.62 5.66 -1.90
C PRO A 15 4.77 5.81 -0.64
N ASP A 16 5.21 6.59 0.35
CA ASP A 16 4.52 6.78 1.63
C ASP A 16 3.16 7.46 1.50
N VAL A 17 2.96 8.25 0.45
CA VAL A 17 1.65 8.86 0.16
C VAL A 17 0.76 7.96 -0.68
N ASN A 18 1.26 6.83 -1.19
CA ASN A 18 0.55 5.87 -2.05
C ASN A 18 -0.20 4.81 -1.26
N ALA A 19 -1.53 4.96 -1.16
CA ALA A 19 -2.39 3.94 -0.55
C ALA A 19 -2.16 2.54 -1.14
N CYS A 20 -1.85 2.44 -2.44
CA CYS A 20 -1.66 1.16 -3.13
C CYS A 20 -0.34 0.45 -2.77
N GLU A 21 0.60 1.10 -2.11
CA GLU A 21 1.85 0.46 -1.65
C GLU A 21 1.65 -0.34 -0.36
N HIS A 22 0.71 0.09 0.49
CA HIS A 22 0.47 -0.55 1.79
C HIS A 22 -0.08 -2.00 1.72
N PRO A 23 -0.90 -2.40 0.74
CA PRO A 23 -1.30 -3.79 0.56
C PRO A 23 -0.15 -4.76 0.33
N TRP A 24 0.93 -4.39 -0.37
CA TRP A 24 1.97 -5.35 -0.76
C TRP A 24 2.69 -6.00 0.43
N PRO A 25 3.17 -5.24 1.44
CA PRO A 25 3.71 -5.84 2.66
C PRO A 25 2.68 -6.68 3.42
N TRP A 26 1.40 -6.29 3.39
CA TRP A 26 0.33 -7.06 4.04
C TRP A 26 0.15 -8.41 3.37
N ILE A 27 0.01 -8.44 2.04
CA ILE A 27 -0.14 -9.67 1.25
C ILE A 27 1.04 -10.60 1.48
N ARG A 28 2.28 -10.07 1.37
CA ARG A 28 3.51 -10.84 1.60
C ARG A 28 3.51 -11.51 2.97
N ARG A 29 3.19 -10.77 4.05
CA ARG A 29 3.14 -11.33 5.41
C ARG A 29 2.11 -12.44 5.55
N HIS A 30 0.95 -12.32 4.91
CA HIS A 30 -0.12 -13.32 5.02
C HIS A 30 0.18 -14.57 4.17
N ILE A 31 0.89 -14.42 3.05
CA ILE A 31 1.41 -15.55 2.28
C ILE A 31 2.43 -16.32 3.11
N THR A 32 3.44 -15.64 3.65
CA THR A 32 4.52 -16.29 4.41
C THR A 32 4.01 -16.97 5.69
N LYS A 33 3.00 -16.41 6.37
CA LYS A 33 2.44 -17.02 7.59
C LYS A 33 1.65 -18.31 7.37
N ASN A 34 1.13 -18.55 6.17
CA ASN A 34 0.27 -19.69 5.90
C ASN A 34 1.04 -20.93 5.41
N ASP A 35 2.39 -20.89 5.44
CA ASP A 35 3.32 -21.96 4.99
C ASP A 35 3.01 -22.54 3.60
N TYR A 36 2.25 -21.81 2.79
CA TYR A 36 1.83 -22.24 1.46
C TYR A 36 2.80 -21.65 0.44
N VAL A 37 3.80 -22.44 0.06
CA VAL A 37 4.79 -22.06 -0.95
C VAL A 37 4.20 -22.31 -2.33
N SER A 38 4.07 -21.27 -3.15
CA SER A 38 3.76 -21.42 -4.58
C SER A 38 5.00 -21.94 -5.32
N HIS A 39 4.83 -22.94 -6.18
CA HIS A 39 5.92 -23.54 -6.96
C HIS A 39 5.94 -23.09 -8.43
N ASP A 40 4.90 -22.38 -8.87
CA ASP A 40 4.78 -21.84 -10.22
C ASP A 40 4.05 -20.48 -10.21
N GLU A 41 4.04 -19.82 -11.36
CA GLU A 41 3.45 -18.49 -11.54
C GLU A 41 1.94 -18.50 -11.30
N GLU A 42 1.22 -19.52 -11.73
CA GLU A 42 -0.24 -19.58 -11.62
C GLU A 42 -0.67 -19.76 -10.17
N GLN A 43 0.03 -20.61 -9.42
CA GLN A 43 -0.16 -20.75 -7.98
C GLN A 43 0.10 -19.42 -7.26
N CYS A 44 1.16 -18.71 -7.64
CA CYS A 44 1.49 -17.40 -7.08
C CYS A 44 0.35 -16.39 -7.33
N ARG A 45 -0.14 -16.31 -8.57
CA ARG A 45 -1.25 -15.43 -8.97
C ARG A 45 -2.54 -15.73 -8.19
N ILE A 46 -2.94 -17.01 -8.10
CA ILE A 46 -4.12 -17.46 -7.35
C ILE A 46 -3.98 -17.09 -5.87
N GLN A 47 -2.79 -17.33 -5.30
CA GLN A 47 -2.53 -17.04 -3.90
C GLN A 47 -2.63 -15.54 -3.60
N TRP A 48 -2.07 -14.68 -4.45
CA TRP A 48 -2.14 -13.23 -4.31
C TRP A 48 -3.58 -12.74 -4.38
N ALA A 49 -4.36 -13.23 -5.36
CA ALA A 49 -5.77 -12.88 -5.49
C ALA A 49 -6.59 -13.30 -4.27
N ARG A 50 -6.36 -14.52 -3.74
CA ARG A 50 -7.02 -15.01 -2.53
C ARG A 50 -6.72 -14.13 -1.32
N VAL A 51 -5.45 -13.78 -1.11
CA VAL A 51 -5.01 -12.95 0.01
C VAL A 51 -5.53 -11.52 -0.13
N TRP A 52 -5.55 -10.97 -1.35
CA TRP A 52 -6.15 -9.68 -1.65
C TRP A 52 -7.64 -9.62 -1.27
N HIS A 53 -8.42 -10.65 -1.62
CA HIS A 53 -9.85 -10.71 -1.34
C HIS A 53 -10.22 -10.79 0.15
N VAL A 54 -9.28 -11.19 1.02
CA VAL A 54 -9.51 -11.26 2.47
C VAL A 54 -9.00 -10.02 3.21
N ILE A 55 -8.42 -9.03 2.52
CA ILE A 55 -8.06 -7.75 3.14
C ILE A 55 -9.36 -7.08 3.62
N PRO A 56 -9.53 -6.81 4.93
CA PRO A 56 -10.73 -6.13 5.40
C PRO A 56 -10.81 -4.72 4.83
N GLN A 57 -12.01 -4.28 4.41
CA GLN A 57 -12.22 -2.90 3.92
C GLN A 57 -11.71 -1.86 4.94
N LYS A 58 -11.99 -2.07 6.22
CA LYS A 58 -11.49 -1.23 7.33
C LYS A 58 -9.96 -1.09 7.34
N GLN A 59 -9.23 -2.10 6.87
CA GLN A 59 -7.77 -2.01 6.76
C GLN A 59 -7.33 -1.15 5.58
N MET A 60 -8.06 -1.21 4.46
CA MET A 60 -7.84 -0.33 3.31
C MET A 60 -8.15 1.13 3.66
N ASP A 61 -9.30 1.38 4.32
CA ASP A 61 -9.72 2.71 4.75
C ASP A 61 -8.65 3.34 5.65
N LYS A 62 -8.12 2.59 6.63
CA LYS A 62 -7.01 3.04 7.49
C LYS A 62 -5.77 3.49 6.72
N TRP A 63 -5.42 2.83 5.60
CA TRP A 63 -4.27 3.22 4.79
C TRP A 63 -4.52 4.52 4.06
N ILE A 64 -5.73 4.70 3.53
CA ILE A 64 -6.15 5.93 2.85
C ILE A 64 -6.22 7.09 3.84
N ASP A 65 -6.88 6.87 4.98
CA ASP A 65 -7.11 7.89 6.01
C ASP A 65 -5.82 8.39 6.66
N ARG A 66 -4.74 7.61 6.61
CA ARG A 66 -3.42 7.98 7.15
C ARG A 66 -2.66 8.94 6.25
N ILE A 67 -2.96 9.00 4.95
CA ILE A 67 -2.20 9.82 3.97
C ILE A 67 -2.06 11.28 4.40
N PRO A 68 -3.12 11.98 4.87
CA PRO A 68 -2.98 13.36 5.35
C PRO A 68 -1.96 13.52 6.49
N ASP A 69 -1.87 12.56 7.40
CA ASP A 69 -0.88 12.59 8.49
C ASP A 69 0.54 12.39 7.97
N VAL A 70 0.74 11.48 7.01
CA VAL A 70 2.03 11.29 6.33
C VAL A 70 2.47 12.58 5.64
N ILE A 71 1.56 13.25 4.93
CA ILE A 71 1.84 14.54 4.28
C ILE A 71 2.26 15.60 5.31
N ARG A 72 1.58 15.68 6.46
CA ARG A 72 1.96 16.61 7.54
C ARG A 72 3.36 16.32 8.05
N GLN A 73 3.76 15.06 8.18
CA GLN A 73 5.12 14.70 8.56
C GLN A 73 6.12 15.10 7.47
N ILE A 74 5.88 14.76 6.21
CA ILE A 74 6.76 15.16 5.10
C ILE A 74 7.00 16.69 5.10
N ILE A 75 5.96 17.49 5.31
CA ILE A 75 6.08 18.95 5.40
C ILE A 75 6.92 19.35 6.61
N LYS A 76 6.66 18.76 7.79
CA LYS A 76 7.42 19.03 9.03
C LYS A 76 8.92 18.75 8.85
N TYR A 77 9.27 17.68 8.14
CA TYR A 77 10.66 17.29 7.85
C TYR A 77 11.18 17.86 6.53
N LYS A 78 10.48 18.85 5.93
CA LYS A 78 10.91 19.58 4.73
C LYS A 78 11.21 18.68 3.52
N GLY A 79 10.46 17.58 3.37
CA GLY A 79 10.65 16.62 2.28
C GLY A 79 11.58 15.45 2.61
N ASP A 80 12.15 15.40 3.82
CA ASP A 80 13.01 14.30 4.26
C ASP A 80 12.18 13.13 4.85
N ASN A 81 12.75 11.93 4.80
CA ASN A 81 12.14 10.68 5.26
C ASN A 81 12.43 10.37 6.75
N CYS A 82 13.10 11.26 7.47
CA CYS A 82 13.47 11.08 8.88
C CYS A 82 12.28 10.95 9.86
N PHE A 83 11.03 11.01 9.40
CA PHE A 83 9.86 10.70 10.22
C PHE A 83 9.65 9.19 10.44
N HIS A 84 10.41 8.34 9.74
CA HIS A 84 10.44 6.88 9.97
C HIS A 84 11.38 6.46 11.11
N ASP A 85 12.27 7.35 11.59
CA ASP A 85 13.31 7.06 12.59
C ASP A 85 12.85 7.21 14.06
N GLY A 86 11.53 7.23 14.30
CA GLY A 86 10.90 7.46 15.61
C GLY A 86 10.34 6.21 16.27
#